data_AF-A0A8J6XKB4-F1
#
_entry.id   AF-A0A8J6XKB4-F1
#
_cell.length_a   1.000
_cell.length_b   1.000
_cell.length_c   1.000
_cell.angle_alpha   90.00
_cell.angle_beta   90.00
_cell.angle_gamma   90.00
#
_symmetry.space_group_name_H-M   'P 1'
#
loop_
_entity.id
_entity.type
_entity.pdbx_description
1 polymer ?
#
loop_
_entity_poly.entity_id
_entity_poly.type
_entity_poly.pdbx_seq_one_letter_code
_entity_poly.pdbx_strand_id
1 'polypeptide(L)'
;MTNTSAPIWTPVRKLFSFLVIFFISVTLFVTAPDVALAQGASPFEVGDLVFYEGNNCTQDIVFTYDSEKASDDNCQTSGTACYGDNDEARSLLITGFAKPGTRVKVYDSPSADTTDDYAIIDILPDLPPEGACVGTFEQSVIRPGYRISYVRKDGLDGKVSHVTVQP
;
A
#
# COMPACT_ATOMS: atom_id res chain seq x y z
N MET A 1 -0.81 80.20 6.93
CA MET A 1 -2.26 79.98 7.17
C MET A 1 -2.48 78.48 7.10
N THR A 2 -3.09 77.79 8.07
CA THR A 2 -3.66 78.26 9.35
C THR A 2 -3.67 77.10 10.36
N ASN A 3 -3.89 77.43 11.64
CA ASN A 3 -4.37 76.49 12.67
C ASN A 3 -5.65 75.75 12.20
N THR A 4 -6.08 74.63 12.80
CA THR A 4 -6.49 74.55 14.21
C THR A 4 -6.51 73.12 14.75
N SER A 5 -6.22 73.00 16.05
CA SER A 5 -6.17 71.79 16.86
C SER A 5 -7.46 71.55 17.67
N ALA A 6 -7.40 70.54 18.55
CA ALA A 6 -8.12 70.43 19.83
C ALA A 6 -9.40 69.53 19.83
N PRO A 7 -10.02 69.27 21.00
CA PRO A 7 -9.68 68.05 21.77
C PRO A 7 -10.92 67.35 22.39
N ILE A 8 -10.70 66.41 23.33
CA ILE A 8 -11.49 66.13 24.57
C ILE A 8 -10.81 64.91 25.27
N TRP A 9 -10.13 65.05 26.42
CA TRP A 9 -10.64 64.89 27.81
C TRP A 9 -11.35 63.53 28.06
N THR A 10 -10.81 62.53 28.80
CA THR A 10 -10.35 62.44 30.23
C THR A 10 -11.48 62.68 31.27
N PRO A 11 -11.36 62.28 32.57
CA PRO A 11 -10.33 61.47 33.28
C PRO A 11 -10.66 59.95 33.30
N VAL A 12 -10.54 59.04 34.31
CA VAL A 12 -10.32 59.08 35.79
C VAL A 12 -9.54 57.86 36.33
N ARG A 13 -8.69 58.14 37.34
CA ARG A 13 -8.01 57.30 38.36
C ARG A 13 -8.55 55.88 38.68
N LYS A 14 -7.62 54.98 39.04
CA LYS A 14 -7.37 54.59 40.46
C LYS A 14 -5.94 54.10 40.70
N LEU A 15 -5.28 54.70 41.70
CA LEU A 15 -4.00 54.23 42.25
C LEU A 15 -4.29 53.21 43.37
N PHE A 16 -3.52 52.13 43.44
CA PHE A 16 -3.26 51.42 44.68
C PHE A 16 -1.78 51.06 44.77
N SER A 17 -1.21 51.24 45.95
CA SER A 17 0.18 50.92 46.32
C SER A 17 0.22 49.54 46.96
N PHE A 18 1.28 48.76 46.74
CA PHE A 18 2.25 48.38 47.80
C PHE A 18 3.21 47.25 47.40
N LEU A 19 4.35 47.23 48.10
CA LEU A 19 5.28 46.10 48.30
C LEU A 19 6.18 45.68 47.13
N VAL A 20 7.27 44.99 47.51
CA VAL A 20 8.47 44.72 46.70
C VAL A 20 9.06 43.37 47.16
N ILE A 21 9.87 42.73 46.31
CA ILE A 21 10.75 41.57 46.58
C ILE A 21 10.01 40.22 46.80
N PHE A 22 10.13 39.28 45.84
CA PHE A 22 11.03 38.12 46.00
C PHE A 22 11.25 37.36 44.67
N PHE A 23 12.44 36.75 44.54
CA PHE A 23 12.80 35.87 43.42
C PHE A 23 12.09 34.51 43.52
N ILE A 24 11.49 34.05 42.43
CA ILE A 24 11.20 32.63 42.18
C ILE A 24 11.66 32.28 40.76
N SER A 25 12.22 31.08 40.59
CA SER A 25 12.81 30.58 39.34
C SER A 25 11.79 30.52 38.20
N VAL A 26 12.18 31.03 37.02
CA VAL A 26 11.53 30.67 35.75
C VAL A 26 12.05 29.29 35.33
N THR A 27 11.38 28.24 35.81
CA THR A 27 11.64 26.88 35.35
C THR A 27 10.98 26.70 33.98
N LEU A 28 11.76 26.90 32.91
CA LEU A 28 11.29 26.74 31.54
C LEU A 28 11.11 25.25 31.22
N PHE A 29 9.95 24.70 31.59
CA PHE A 29 9.50 23.39 31.11
C PHE A 29 9.23 23.47 29.61
N VAL A 30 10.28 23.23 28.82
CA VAL A 30 10.13 22.84 27.42
C VAL A 30 9.58 21.42 27.43
N THR A 31 8.25 21.30 27.42
CA THR A 31 7.60 20.07 26.96
C THR A 31 7.98 19.93 25.49
N ALA A 32 8.97 19.08 25.20
CA ALA A 32 9.10 18.53 23.86
C ALA A 32 7.73 17.91 23.51
N PRO A 33 7.18 18.14 22.31
CA PRO A 33 6.08 17.31 21.86
C PRO A 33 6.62 15.88 21.78
N ASP A 34 5.94 14.94 22.44
CA ASP A 34 6.22 13.52 22.24
C ASP A 34 5.99 13.21 20.75
N VAL A 35 7.10 13.12 20.00
CA VAL A 35 7.07 12.61 18.63
C VAL A 35 6.77 11.12 18.77
N ALA A 36 5.48 10.80 18.74
CA ALA A 36 5.00 9.42 18.77
C ALA A 36 5.68 8.64 17.65
N LEU A 37 6.63 7.78 18.03
CA LEU A 37 7.30 6.89 17.10
C LEU A 37 6.23 6.01 16.46
N ALA A 38 6.09 6.09 15.14
CA ALA A 38 5.10 5.37 14.37
C ALA A 38 5.42 3.86 14.33
N GLN A 39 5.24 3.17 15.45
CA GLN A 39 5.14 1.73 15.52
C GLN A 39 3.80 1.32 14.91
N GLY A 40 3.81 0.70 13.72
CA GLY A 40 2.58 0.22 13.10
C GLY A 40 2.66 -0.06 11.60
N ALA A 41 3.50 0.66 10.86
CA ALA A 41 3.88 0.22 9.52
C ALA A 41 4.91 -0.90 9.65
N SER A 42 4.51 -2.14 9.36
CA SER A 42 5.47 -3.12 8.86
C SER A 42 6.16 -2.53 7.63
N PRO A 43 7.49 -2.68 7.46
CA PRO A 43 8.05 -2.52 6.13
C PRO A 43 7.34 -3.55 5.25
N PHE A 44 6.57 -3.06 4.28
CA PHE A 44 6.05 -3.90 3.21
C PHE A 44 7.30 -4.44 2.52
N GLU A 45 7.60 -5.74 2.68
CA GLU A 45 8.64 -6.38 1.89
C GLU A 45 8.12 -6.39 0.46
N VAL A 46 8.49 -5.35 -0.30
CA VAL A 46 7.95 -5.08 -1.64
C VAL A 46 8.32 -6.26 -2.51
N GLY A 47 7.32 -7.12 -2.73
CA GLY A 47 7.49 -8.36 -3.45
C GLY A 47 7.91 -8.11 -4.89
N ASP A 48 8.67 -9.05 -5.43
CA ASP A 48 9.04 -9.09 -6.84
C ASP A 48 7.86 -9.52 -7.75
N LEU A 49 6.74 -9.95 -7.15
CA LEU A 49 5.44 -10.20 -7.78
C LEU A 49 4.43 -9.13 -7.32
N VAL A 50 4.12 -8.16 -8.16
CA VAL A 50 3.28 -6.99 -7.81
C VAL A 50 1.92 -7.05 -8.50
N PHE A 51 0.83 -7.15 -7.72
CA PHE A 51 -0.53 -7.25 -8.23
C PHE A 51 -1.22 -5.89 -8.29
N TYR A 52 -2.04 -5.69 -9.32
CA TYR A 52 -2.66 -4.41 -9.65
C TYR A 52 -4.18 -4.51 -9.81
N GLU A 53 -4.89 -3.48 -9.37
CA GLU A 53 -6.33 -3.27 -9.57
C GLU A 53 -6.69 -3.05 -11.05
N GLY A 54 -5.75 -2.56 -11.88
CA GLY A 54 -5.97 -2.33 -13.30
C GLY A 54 -5.27 -3.35 -14.20
N ASN A 55 -5.89 -3.65 -15.35
CA ASN A 55 -5.24 -4.42 -16.42
C ASN A 55 -3.96 -3.73 -16.92
N ASN A 56 -3.04 -4.52 -17.47
CA ASN A 56 -1.75 -4.07 -18.02
C ASN A 56 -0.84 -3.38 -16.99
N CYS A 57 -0.93 -3.81 -15.72
CA CYS A 57 -0.14 -3.28 -14.61
C CYS A 57 -0.37 -1.77 -14.40
N THR A 58 -1.66 -1.40 -14.24
CA THR A 58 -2.12 -0.02 -14.06
C THR A 58 -3.05 0.10 -12.86
N GLN A 59 -3.49 1.32 -12.54
CA GLN A 59 -4.22 1.66 -11.30
C GLN A 59 -3.38 1.30 -10.05
N ASP A 60 -4.02 1.11 -8.90
CA ASP A 60 -3.33 0.96 -7.62
C ASP A 60 -2.78 -0.47 -7.43
N ILE A 61 -1.73 -0.57 -6.61
CA ILE A 61 -1.15 -1.86 -6.19
C ILE A 61 -2.00 -2.39 -5.05
N VAL A 62 -2.53 -3.60 -5.20
CA VAL A 62 -3.38 -4.26 -4.19
C VAL A 62 -2.54 -5.07 -3.21
N PHE A 63 -1.65 -5.94 -3.69
CA PHE A 63 -0.78 -6.76 -2.85
C PHE A 63 0.50 -7.19 -3.59
N THR A 64 1.48 -7.70 -2.84
CA THR A 64 2.72 -8.24 -3.41
C THR A 64 3.11 -9.56 -2.77
N TYR A 65 3.73 -10.44 -3.55
CA TYR A 65 4.35 -11.67 -3.06
C TYR A 65 5.85 -11.71 -3.43
N ASP A 66 6.60 -12.46 -2.64
CA ASP A 66 8.02 -12.74 -2.85
C ASP A 66 8.16 -14.11 -3.54
N SER A 67 8.79 -14.14 -4.71
CA SER A 67 8.91 -15.33 -5.56
C SER A 67 9.88 -16.39 -5.04
N GLU A 68 10.66 -16.11 -4.00
CA GLU A 68 11.46 -17.10 -3.26
C GLU A 68 10.69 -17.71 -2.07
N LYS A 69 9.60 -17.08 -1.62
CA LYS A 69 8.76 -17.53 -0.49
C LYS A 69 7.51 -18.26 -0.99
N ALA A 70 7.21 -19.43 -0.40
CA ALA A 70 5.98 -20.17 -0.70
C ALA A 70 4.76 -19.56 0.02
N SER A 71 3.60 -19.57 -0.64
CA SER A 71 2.34 -19.01 -0.15
C SER A 71 1.12 -19.80 -0.65
N ASP A 72 0.05 -19.79 0.15
CA ASP A 72 -1.21 -20.53 -0.02
C ASP A 72 -2.32 -19.69 0.65
N ASP A 73 -2.62 -18.54 0.03
CA ASP A 73 -3.25 -17.38 0.67
C ASP A 73 -4.69 -17.17 0.16
N ASN A 74 -5.66 -17.29 1.07
CA ASN A 74 -7.06 -16.92 0.87
C ASN A 74 -7.26 -15.45 1.28
N CYS A 75 -7.66 -14.59 0.34
CA CYS A 75 -7.72 -13.13 0.53
C CYS A 75 -8.83 -12.63 1.49
N GLN A 76 -9.69 -13.55 1.95
CA GLN A 76 -10.71 -13.30 2.98
C GLN A 76 -10.19 -13.64 4.40
N THR A 77 -8.97 -14.19 4.52
CA THR A 77 -8.38 -14.66 5.78
C THR A 77 -7.42 -13.63 6.37
N SER A 78 -7.69 -13.13 7.57
CA SER A 78 -6.85 -12.10 8.19
C SER A 78 -5.40 -12.56 8.41
N GLY A 79 -4.45 -11.82 7.84
CA GLY A 79 -3.01 -12.09 7.96
C GLY A 79 -2.34 -12.69 6.72
N THR A 80 -3.11 -12.99 5.65
CA THR A 80 -2.56 -13.27 4.31
C THR A 80 -2.09 -11.99 3.63
N ALA A 81 -1.23 -12.08 2.61
CA ALA A 81 -0.68 -10.91 1.94
C ALA A 81 -1.70 -10.14 1.08
N CYS A 82 -2.78 -10.80 0.63
CA CYS A 82 -3.93 -10.18 -0.05
C CYS A 82 -5.14 -9.89 0.86
N TYR A 83 -4.97 -9.87 2.20
CA TYR A 83 -6.09 -9.62 3.10
C TYR A 83 -6.55 -8.16 3.08
N GLY A 84 -7.73 -7.93 2.52
CA GLY A 84 -8.37 -6.62 2.38
C GLY A 84 -8.82 -6.34 0.95
N ASP A 85 -8.11 -6.91 -0.02
CA ASP A 85 -8.19 -6.60 -1.45
C ASP A 85 -8.72 -7.81 -2.26
N ASN A 86 -9.64 -8.54 -1.63
CA ASN A 86 -10.34 -9.68 -2.23
C ASN A 86 -11.17 -9.21 -3.44
N ASP A 87 -11.04 -9.89 -4.57
CA ASP A 87 -11.66 -9.55 -5.85
C ASP A 87 -11.14 -8.27 -6.53
N GLU A 88 -10.09 -7.61 -6.02
CA GLU A 88 -9.56 -6.38 -6.64
C GLU A 88 -8.54 -6.65 -7.77
N ALA A 89 -7.76 -7.75 -7.71
CA ALA A 89 -6.62 -7.94 -8.62
C ALA A 89 -7.02 -8.31 -10.07
N ARG A 90 -6.41 -7.64 -11.05
CA ARG A 90 -6.67 -7.80 -12.51
C ARG A 90 -5.41 -7.98 -13.36
N SER A 91 -4.22 -7.70 -12.83
CA SER A 91 -2.95 -8.02 -13.50
C SER A 91 -1.77 -8.18 -12.53
N LEU A 92 -0.66 -8.72 -13.03
CA LEU A 92 0.58 -8.98 -12.26
C LEU A 92 1.80 -8.45 -13.01
N LEU A 93 2.59 -7.60 -12.36
CA LEU A 93 3.96 -7.29 -12.78
C LEU A 93 4.92 -8.28 -12.11
N ILE A 94 5.58 -9.09 -12.94
CA ILE A 94 6.74 -9.89 -12.53
C ILE A 94 7.96 -8.97 -12.69
N THR A 95 8.55 -8.48 -11.60
CA THR A 95 9.75 -7.63 -11.69
C THR A 95 10.96 -8.42 -12.18
N GLY A 96 11.97 -7.76 -12.75
CA GLY A 96 13.20 -8.42 -13.24
C GLY A 96 14.09 -9.03 -12.15
N PHE A 97 13.69 -8.96 -10.88
CA PHE A 97 14.32 -9.66 -9.76
C PHE A 97 13.66 -11.01 -9.43
N ALA A 98 12.46 -11.28 -9.98
CA ALA A 98 11.69 -12.46 -9.64
C ALA A 98 12.40 -13.75 -10.10
N LYS A 99 12.41 -14.74 -9.21
CA LYS A 99 13.05 -16.04 -9.35
C LYS A 99 12.45 -16.83 -10.53
N PRO A 100 13.24 -17.13 -11.58
CA PRO A 100 12.77 -17.97 -12.68
C PRO A 100 12.53 -19.42 -12.23
N GLY A 101 11.46 -20.03 -12.72
CA GLY A 101 10.99 -21.35 -12.29
C GLY A 101 9.86 -21.30 -11.27
N THR A 102 9.69 -20.19 -10.54
CA THR A 102 8.54 -20.01 -9.63
C THR A 102 7.23 -20.04 -10.40
N ARG A 103 6.24 -20.73 -9.83
CA ARG A 103 4.85 -20.77 -10.31
C ARG A 103 3.95 -19.96 -9.40
N VAL A 104 3.21 -19.04 -9.99
CA VAL A 104 2.11 -18.31 -9.36
C VAL A 104 0.78 -18.88 -9.86
N LYS A 105 -0.25 -18.87 -9.02
CA LYS A 105 -1.64 -19.11 -9.46
C LYS A 105 -2.58 -18.15 -8.77
N VAL A 106 -3.62 -17.75 -9.48
CA VAL A 106 -4.75 -16.95 -8.96
C VAL A 106 -6.06 -17.68 -9.26
N TYR A 107 -7.01 -17.61 -8.33
CA TYR A 107 -8.31 -18.28 -8.43
C TYR A 107 -9.45 -17.33 -8.04
N ASP A 108 -10.59 -17.51 -8.70
CA ASP A 108 -11.89 -16.95 -8.31
C ASP A 108 -12.42 -17.56 -7.00
N SER A 109 -12.12 -18.85 -6.78
CA SER A 109 -12.51 -19.52 -5.54
C SER A 109 -11.57 -19.19 -4.37
N PRO A 110 -12.07 -18.67 -3.22
CA PRO A 110 -11.26 -18.48 -2.01
C PRO A 110 -10.68 -19.79 -1.45
N SER A 111 -11.23 -20.95 -1.86
CA SER A 111 -10.73 -22.30 -1.51
C SER A 111 -9.90 -22.96 -2.62
N ALA A 112 -9.37 -22.18 -3.58
CA ALA A 112 -8.56 -22.66 -4.71
C ALA A 112 -9.24 -23.75 -5.55
N ASP A 113 -10.57 -23.73 -5.66
CA ASP A 113 -11.32 -24.67 -6.50
C ASP A 113 -10.94 -24.49 -7.98
N THR A 114 -10.72 -25.61 -8.66
CA THR A 114 -10.35 -25.69 -10.09
C THR A 114 -11.54 -26.04 -11.00
N THR A 115 -12.74 -26.12 -10.42
CA THR A 115 -14.01 -26.10 -11.17
C THR A 115 -14.50 -24.66 -11.45
N ASP A 116 -13.80 -23.65 -10.92
CA ASP A 116 -14.05 -22.25 -11.19
C ASP A 116 -12.94 -21.57 -12.02
N ASP A 117 -13.04 -20.26 -12.27
CA ASP A 117 -12.01 -19.49 -12.99
C ASP A 117 -10.66 -19.49 -12.24
N TYR A 118 -9.59 -19.83 -12.95
CA TYR A 118 -8.22 -19.70 -12.42
C TYR A 118 -7.17 -19.53 -13.53
N ALA A 119 -6.04 -18.93 -13.18
CA ALA A 119 -4.88 -18.80 -14.05
C ALA A 119 -3.61 -19.34 -13.38
N ILE A 120 -2.79 -20.05 -14.15
CA ILE A 120 -1.45 -20.52 -13.77
C ILE A 120 -0.42 -19.69 -14.53
N ILE A 121 0.54 -19.11 -13.82
CA ILE A 121 1.60 -18.25 -14.35
C ILE A 121 2.95 -18.88 -13.99
N ASP A 122 3.66 -19.40 -14.99
CA ASP A 122 5.01 -19.93 -14.87
C ASP A 122 6.03 -18.83 -15.21
N ILE A 123 6.92 -18.48 -14.29
CA ILE A 123 8.02 -17.53 -14.54
C ILE A 123 9.14 -18.27 -15.27
N LEU A 124 9.58 -17.75 -16.42
CA LEU A 124 10.48 -18.44 -17.34
C LEU A 124 11.94 -17.95 -17.23
N PRO A 125 12.95 -18.78 -17.57
CA PRO A 125 14.37 -18.41 -17.53
C PRO A 125 14.81 -17.27 -18.45
N ASP A 126 13.93 -16.79 -19.33
CA ASP A 126 14.15 -15.65 -20.24
C ASP A 126 13.45 -14.35 -19.74
N LEU A 127 13.23 -14.24 -18.43
CA LEU A 127 12.73 -13.03 -17.78
C LEU A 127 13.69 -11.84 -18.03
N PRO A 128 13.22 -10.74 -18.64
CA PRO A 128 14.07 -9.60 -18.96
C PRO A 128 14.38 -8.77 -17.68
N PRO A 129 15.51 -8.05 -17.62
CA PRO A 129 15.91 -7.27 -16.43
C PRO A 129 14.92 -6.16 -16.03
N GLU A 130 14.13 -5.65 -16.97
CA GLU A 130 13.04 -4.69 -16.73
C GLU A 130 11.76 -5.33 -16.14
N GLY A 131 11.68 -6.66 -16.10
CA GLY A 131 10.47 -7.40 -15.72
C GLY A 131 9.45 -7.55 -16.86
N ALA A 132 8.35 -8.25 -16.57
CA ALA A 132 7.30 -8.57 -17.53
C ALA A 132 5.91 -8.42 -16.90
N CYS A 133 5.02 -7.69 -17.57
CA CYS A 133 3.62 -7.54 -17.15
C CYS A 133 2.73 -8.66 -17.73
N VAL A 134 2.05 -9.38 -16.86
CA VAL A 134 0.92 -10.28 -17.14
C VAL A 134 -0.35 -9.44 -17.12
N GLY A 135 -0.66 -8.78 -18.24
CA GLY A 135 -1.63 -7.67 -18.29
C GLY A 135 -3.11 -8.02 -18.12
N THR A 136 -3.44 -9.29 -17.98
CA THR A 136 -4.78 -9.84 -17.69
C THR A 136 -4.59 -11.29 -17.23
N PHE A 137 -5.44 -11.78 -16.34
CA PHE A 137 -5.52 -13.19 -15.98
C PHE A 137 -6.41 -13.98 -16.94
N GLU A 138 -7.22 -13.31 -17.77
CA GLU A 138 -8.18 -13.91 -18.71
C GLU A 138 -7.60 -14.33 -20.08
N GLN A 139 -6.26 -14.41 -20.23
CA GLN A 139 -5.62 -14.82 -21.48
C GLN A 139 -4.56 -15.91 -21.29
N SER A 140 -4.69 -17.04 -22.02
CA SER A 140 -3.61 -18.01 -22.18
C SER A 140 -2.59 -17.54 -23.22
N VAL A 141 -1.34 -17.33 -22.84
CA VAL A 141 -0.28 -16.82 -23.74
C VAL A 141 1.13 -17.12 -23.23
N ILE A 142 2.11 -17.14 -24.15
CA ILE A 142 3.55 -17.19 -23.84
C ILE A 142 4.19 -15.86 -24.27
N ARG A 143 5.09 -15.37 -23.42
CA ARG A 143 5.91 -14.16 -23.59
C ARG A 143 7.34 -14.45 -23.10
N PRO A 144 8.34 -13.62 -23.46
CA PRO A 144 9.62 -13.62 -22.75
C PRO A 144 9.36 -13.44 -21.25
N GLY A 145 9.92 -14.32 -20.41
CA GLY A 145 9.80 -14.27 -18.96
C GLY A 145 8.55 -14.89 -18.35
N TYR A 146 7.49 -15.19 -19.11
CA TYR A 146 6.34 -15.90 -18.55
C TYR A 146 5.50 -16.72 -19.54
N ARG A 147 4.87 -17.76 -19.00
CA ARG A 147 3.69 -18.42 -19.59
C ARG A 147 2.51 -18.24 -18.65
N ILE A 148 1.39 -17.76 -19.16
CA ILE A 148 0.10 -17.82 -18.48
C ILE A 148 -0.82 -18.84 -19.18
N SER A 149 -1.54 -19.63 -18.39
CA SER A 149 -2.60 -20.54 -18.82
C SER A 149 -3.85 -20.27 -17.99
N TYR A 150 -4.91 -19.83 -18.66
CA TYR A 150 -6.20 -19.46 -18.07
C TYR A 150 -7.26 -20.53 -18.35
N VAL A 151 -8.00 -20.93 -17.31
CA VAL A 151 -9.16 -21.83 -17.39
C VAL A 151 -10.40 -21.02 -17.02
N ARG A 152 -11.36 -20.97 -17.95
CA ARG A 152 -12.51 -20.06 -17.89
C ARG A 152 -13.81 -20.75 -17.46
N LYS A 153 -14.57 -20.10 -16.56
CA LYS A 153 -15.99 -20.37 -16.32
C LYS A 153 -16.85 -19.16 -16.70
N ASP A 154 -16.75 -18.05 -15.98
CA ASP A 154 -17.42 -16.77 -16.26
C ASP A 154 -16.49 -15.53 -16.28
N GLY A 155 -15.42 -15.47 -15.48
CA GLY A 155 -14.41 -14.39 -15.50
C GLY A 155 -13.46 -14.40 -14.30
N LEU A 156 -12.34 -13.68 -14.39
CA LEU A 156 -11.25 -13.69 -13.41
C LEU A 156 -10.60 -12.31 -13.13
N ASP A 157 -10.64 -11.38 -14.10
CA ASP A 157 -10.03 -10.04 -13.94
C ASP A 157 -10.90 -9.16 -13.01
N GLY A 158 -10.60 -9.17 -11.71
CA GLY A 158 -11.37 -8.47 -10.68
C GLY A 158 -12.30 -9.43 -9.91
N LYS A 159 -11.80 -10.65 -9.70
CA LYS A 159 -12.44 -11.73 -8.93
C LYS A 159 -11.42 -12.58 -8.14
N VAL A 160 -10.16 -12.14 -8.01
CA VAL A 160 -9.13 -12.96 -7.35
C VAL A 160 -9.36 -13.01 -5.83
N SER A 161 -9.82 -14.17 -5.35
CA SER A 161 -10.07 -14.46 -3.94
C SER A 161 -9.02 -15.37 -3.29
N HIS A 162 -8.11 -15.98 -4.08
CA HIS A 162 -7.02 -16.83 -3.56
C HIS A 162 -5.77 -16.78 -4.46
N VAL A 163 -4.58 -16.80 -3.85
CA VAL A 163 -3.27 -16.79 -4.53
C VAL A 163 -2.36 -17.89 -3.96
N THR A 164 -1.67 -18.64 -4.83
CA THR A 164 -0.58 -19.55 -4.41
C THR A 164 0.73 -19.18 -5.08
N VAL A 165 1.84 -19.20 -4.34
CA VAL A 165 3.21 -19.02 -4.88
C VAL A 165 4.04 -20.26 -4.56
N GLN A 166 4.70 -20.82 -5.59
CA GLN A 166 5.40 -22.10 -5.56
C GLN A 166 6.81 -21.94 -6.16
N PRO A 167 7.84 -21.64 -5.34
CA PRO A 167 9.22 -21.43 -5.77
C PRO A 167 9.99 -22.68 -6.22
#